data_AF-A0A7I2YQQ1-F1
#
_entry.id   AF-A0A7I2YQQ1-F1
#
_cell.length_a   1.000
_cell.length_b   1.000
_cell.length_c   1.000
_cell.angle_alpha   90.00
_cell.angle_beta   90.00
_cell.angle_gamma   90.00
#
_symmetry.space_group_name_H-M   'P 1'
#
loop_
_entity.id
_entity.type
_entity.pdbx_description
1 polymer ?
#
loop_
_entity_poly.entity_id
_entity_poly.type
_entity_poly.pdbx_seq_one_letter_code
_entity_poly.pdbx_strand_id
1 'polypeptide(L)'
;MGITLHLLLHSDRDPIPDVPAVYFVMPTEENIDRMCQDLRNQLYESYYLNFISAISRSKLEDIANAALAASAVTQVAKVFDQYLNFITLEDDMFVLCNQNKELVSYRAINRPDITDTEMETVMDTIVDSLFCFFVTLGAVPIIRCSRGTAAEMVAVKLDKKLRENLRDARNSLFTGDTLGAGQFSFQRPLLVLVDRNIDLATPLHHTWTYQALVHDVLARKLDVYFEYEEKIMSKTTLDKSLLDIISDPDAGTPEDKMRLFLIYYISTQQAPSEGFYQDGLSSGQLWQHYH
;
A
#
# COMPACT_ATOMS: atom_id res chain seq x y z
N MET A 1 -11.67 -14.47 -19.38
CA MET A 1 -11.15 -14.80 -18.04
C MET A 1 -12.10 -15.81 -17.41
N GLY A 2 -11.67 -17.06 -17.23
CA GLY A 2 -12.49 -18.14 -16.67
C GLY A 2 -12.45 -18.22 -15.14
N ILE A 3 -12.41 -17.08 -14.45
CA ILE A 3 -12.40 -17.02 -12.99
C ILE A 3 -13.85 -17.04 -12.50
N THR A 4 -14.19 -18.05 -11.71
CA THR A 4 -15.54 -18.26 -11.18
C THR A 4 -15.72 -17.71 -9.76
N LEU A 5 -14.64 -17.70 -8.97
CA LEU A 5 -14.66 -17.29 -7.56
C LEU A 5 -13.32 -16.63 -7.18
N HIS A 6 -13.40 -15.58 -6.37
CA HIS A 6 -12.24 -14.91 -5.75
C HIS A 6 -12.42 -14.91 -4.23
N LEU A 7 -11.43 -15.43 -3.51
CA LEU A 7 -11.43 -15.53 -2.05
C LEU A 7 -10.13 -14.94 -1.50
N LEU A 8 -10.20 -14.28 -0.35
CA LEU A 8 -9.01 -13.79 0.35
C LEU A 8 -8.22 -14.97 0.92
N LEU A 9 -6.89 -14.92 0.84
CA LEU A 9 -6.02 -16.02 1.30
C LEU A 9 -6.27 -16.41 2.77
N HIS A 10 -6.52 -15.41 3.63
CA HIS A 10 -6.72 -15.63 5.07
C HIS A 10 -8.18 -15.83 5.48
N SER A 11 -9.10 -15.91 4.51
CA SER A 11 -10.48 -16.32 4.80
C SER A 11 -10.58 -17.83 5.02
N ASP A 12 -11.61 -18.24 5.74
CA ASP A 12 -12.04 -19.63 5.82
C ASP A 12 -12.57 -20.05 4.44
N ARG A 13 -11.99 -21.14 3.90
CA ARG A 13 -12.23 -21.59 2.53
C ARG A 13 -12.48 -23.09 2.56
N ASP A 14 -13.64 -23.50 2.02
CA ASP A 14 -13.99 -24.91 1.89
C ASP A 14 -13.16 -25.60 0.80
N PRO A 15 -12.84 -26.90 0.94
CA PRO A 15 -12.16 -27.66 -0.11
C PRO A 15 -13.00 -27.74 -1.39
N ILE A 16 -12.37 -27.47 -2.53
CA ILE A 16 -12.93 -27.59 -3.87
C ILE A 16 -11.96 -28.42 -4.73
N PRO A 17 -11.88 -29.75 -4.49
CA PRO A 17 -10.80 -30.59 -5.00
C PRO A 17 -10.80 -30.81 -6.52
N ASP A 18 -11.91 -30.51 -7.21
CA ASP A 18 -12.06 -30.68 -8.67
C ASP A 18 -11.82 -29.38 -9.45
N VAL A 19 -11.29 -28.34 -8.81
CA VAL A 19 -11.09 -27.02 -9.41
C VAL A 19 -9.64 -26.54 -9.25
N PRO A 20 -9.00 -26.03 -10.32
CA PRO A 20 -7.68 -25.41 -10.22
C PRO A 20 -7.75 -24.06 -9.50
N ALA A 21 -6.76 -23.78 -8.65
CA ALA A 21 -6.62 -22.51 -7.95
C ALA A 21 -5.44 -21.69 -8.49
N VAL A 22 -5.69 -20.39 -8.66
CA VAL A 22 -4.67 -19.40 -9.02
C VAL A 22 -4.41 -18.53 -7.80
N TYR A 23 -3.21 -18.63 -7.24
CA TYR A 23 -2.75 -17.78 -6.15
C TYR A 23 -2.09 -16.55 -6.74
N PHE A 24 -2.55 -15.37 -6.35
CA PHE A 24 -1.93 -14.08 -6.68
C PHE A 24 -1.67 -13.32 -5.38
N VAL A 25 -0.46 -13.46 -4.84
CA VAL A 25 -0.15 -13.08 -3.45
C VAL A 25 1.23 -12.48 -3.31
N MET A 26 1.45 -11.66 -2.28
CA MET A 26 2.81 -11.28 -1.89
C MET A 26 3.52 -12.47 -1.22
N PRO A 27 4.83 -12.69 -1.43
CA PRO A 27 5.59 -13.76 -0.80
C PRO A 27 5.97 -13.43 0.65
N THR A 28 5.01 -13.06 1.50
CA THR A 28 5.21 -12.87 2.95
C THR A 28 5.22 -14.21 3.66
N GLU A 29 5.88 -14.32 4.82
CA GLU A 29 5.95 -15.58 5.59
C GLU A 29 4.55 -16.13 5.91
N GLU A 30 3.66 -15.26 6.40
CA GLU A 30 2.26 -15.58 6.67
C GLU A 30 1.53 -16.14 5.45
N ASN A 31 1.74 -15.55 4.27
CA ASN A 31 1.09 -16.02 3.04
C ASN A 31 1.65 -17.38 2.61
N ILE A 32 2.97 -17.57 2.71
CA ILE A 32 3.62 -18.85 2.40
C ILE A 32 3.12 -19.95 3.33
N ASP A 33 3.03 -19.68 4.63
CA ASP A 33 2.52 -20.64 5.61
C ASP A 33 1.08 -21.04 5.32
N ARG A 34 0.21 -20.07 5.01
CA ARG A 34 -1.19 -20.33 4.63
C ARG A 34 -1.29 -21.16 3.35
N MET A 35 -0.45 -20.89 2.35
CA MET A 35 -0.38 -21.69 1.13
C MET A 35 0.12 -23.12 1.39
N CYS A 36 1.14 -23.28 2.23
CA CYS A 36 1.65 -24.58 2.65
C CYS A 36 0.56 -25.39 3.38
N GLN A 37 -0.28 -24.73 4.18
CA GLN A 37 -1.44 -25.37 4.81
C GLN A 37 -2.49 -25.80 3.79
N ASP A 38 -2.81 -24.97 2.81
CA ASP A 38 -3.75 -25.32 1.73
C ASP A 38 -3.27 -26.56 0.95
N LEU A 39 -1.97 -26.64 0.65
CA LEU A 39 -1.36 -27.81 0.00
C LEU A 39 -1.47 -29.08 0.84
N ARG A 40 -1.23 -28.99 2.16
CA ARG A 40 -1.38 -30.13 3.09
C ARG A 40 -2.82 -30.62 3.18
N ASN A 41 -3.77 -29.70 3.12
CA ASN A 41 -5.20 -30.00 3.15
C ASN A 41 -5.76 -30.40 1.77
N GLN A 42 -4.95 -30.27 0.71
CA GLN A 42 -5.33 -30.56 -0.68
C GLN A 42 -6.67 -29.88 -1.07
N LEU A 43 -6.78 -28.57 -0.78
CA LEU A 43 -8.02 -27.83 -1.02
C LEU A 43 -8.44 -27.77 -2.48
N TYR A 44 -7.50 -27.86 -3.43
CA TYR A 44 -7.74 -27.67 -4.86
C TYR A 44 -7.07 -28.76 -5.69
N GLU A 45 -7.53 -28.94 -6.93
CA GLU A 45 -7.00 -29.93 -7.89
C GLU A 45 -5.54 -29.63 -8.25
N SER A 46 -5.27 -28.36 -8.54
CA SER A 46 -3.94 -27.86 -8.92
C SER A 46 -3.73 -26.41 -8.47
N TYR A 47 -2.47 -26.05 -8.30
CA TYR A 47 -2.02 -24.79 -7.71
C TYR A 47 -1.13 -24.04 -8.71
N TYR A 48 -1.58 -22.87 -9.13
CA TYR A 48 -0.82 -21.93 -9.94
C TYR A 48 -0.36 -20.78 -9.06
N LEU A 49 0.92 -20.79 -8.68
CA LEU A 49 1.48 -19.84 -7.73
C LEU A 49 2.03 -18.63 -8.47
N ASN A 50 1.44 -17.45 -8.26
CA ASN A 50 1.88 -16.19 -8.86
C ASN A 50 2.21 -15.21 -7.75
N PHE A 51 3.50 -14.94 -7.56
CA PHE A 51 3.98 -14.01 -6.55
C PHE A 51 4.07 -12.60 -7.11
N ILE A 52 3.56 -11.63 -6.35
CA ILE A 52 3.56 -10.22 -6.75
C ILE A 52 5.00 -9.68 -6.88
N SER A 53 5.93 -10.17 -6.07
CA SER A 53 7.37 -9.86 -6.14
C SER A 53 8.17 -11.17 -6.15
N ALA A 54 9.48 -11.08 -6.45
CA ALA A 54 10.35 -12.24 -6.45
C ALA A 54 10.32 -12.99 -5.11
N ILE A 55 10.09 -14.31 -5.16
CA ILE A 55 10.14 -15.17 -3.98
C ILE A 55 11.59 -15.52 -3.62
N SER A 56 11.90 -15.54 -2.31
CA SER A 56 13.22 -15.97 -1.85
C SER A 56 13.39 -17.49 -1.98
N ARG A 57 14.63 -17.94 -2.15
CA ARG A 57 14.94 -19.38 -2.22
C ARG A 57 14.47 -20.15 -1.00
N SER A 58 14.62 -19.60 0.21
CA SER A 58 14.16 -20.23 1.44
C SER A 58 12.65 -20.49 1.40
N LYS A 59 11.86 -19.47 1.02
CA LYS A 59 10.39 -19.59 0.94
C LYS A 59 9.95 -20.58 -0.14
N LEU A 60 10.69 -20.65 -1.25
CA LEU A 60 10.45 -21.66 -2.29
C LEU A 60 10.71 -23.08 -1.76
N GLU A 61 11.80 -23.26 -1.00
CA GLU A 61 12.13 -24.54 -0.35
C GLU A 61 11.06 -24.94 0.67
N ASP A 62 10.48 -23.99 1.41
CA ASP A 62 9.37 -24.25 2.34
C ASP A 62 8.12 -24.80 1.62
N ILE A 63 7.72 -24.18 0.50
CA ILE A 63 6.62 -24.66 -0.34
C ILE A 63 6.93 -26.07 -0.89
N ALA A 64 8.15 -26.27 -1.38
CA ALA A 64 8.56 -27.56 -1.93
C ALA A 64 8.50 -28.68 -0.87
N ASN A 65 8.98 -28.40 0.35
CA ASN A 65 8.93 -29.32 1.47
C ASN A 65 7.47 -29.61 1.89
N ALA A 66 6.61 -28.60 1.91
CA ALA A 66 5.18 -28.78 2.21
C ALA A 66 4.48 -29.64 1.14
N ALA A 67 4.76 -29.40 -0.14
CA ALA A 67 4.20 -30.18 -1.25
C ALA A 67 4.69 -31.65 -1.23
N LEU A 68 5.96 -31.89 -0.88
CA LEU A 68 6.51 -33.24 -0.70
C LEU A 68 5.83 -33.98 0.45
N ALA A 69 5.70 -33.33 1.62
CA ALA A 69 5.05 -33.90 2.79
C ALA A 69 3.57 -34.23 2.54
N ALA A 70 2.89 -33.40 1.75
CA ALA A 70 1.49 -33.58 1.37
C ALA A 70 1.26 -34.54 0.18
N SER A 71 2.33 -35.07 -0.42
CA SER A 71 2.26 -35.82 -1.70
C SER A 71 1.53 -35.04 -2.81
N ALA A 72 1.64 -33.71 -2.80
CA ALA A 72 0.94 -32.79 -3.70
C ALA A 72 1.87 -32.13 -4.75
N VAL A 73 3.09 -32.65 -4.93
CA VAL A 73 4.08 -32.08 -5.87
C VAL A 73 3.53 -31.96 -7.29
N THR A 74 2.78 -32.97 -7.76
CA THR A 74 2.16 -32.97 -9.10
C THR A 74 1.00 -31.98 -9.23
N GLN A 75 0.44 -31.52 -8.11
CA GLN A 75 -0.64 -30.53 -8.09
C GLN A 75 -0.09 -29.11 -8.24
N VAL A 76 1.17 -28.84 -7.86
CA VAL A 76 1.81 -27.53 -8.08
C VAL A 76 2.17 -27.41 -9.57
N ALA A 77 1.29 -26.78 -10.34
CA ALA A 77 1.38 -26.76 -11.79
C ALA A 77 2.43 -25.76 -12.29
N LYS A 78 2.46 -24.56 -11.70
CA LYS A 78 3.38 -23.48 -12.10
C LYS A 78 3.70 -22.56 -10.92
N VAL A 79 4.89 -21.98 -10.95
CA VAL A 79 5.36 -20.96 -10.02
C VAL A 79 5.96 -19.81 -10.83
N PHE A 80 5.46 -18.59 -10.60
CA PHE A 80 5.90 -17.39 -11.30
C PHE A 80 6.11 -16.21 -10.36
N ASP A 81 7.16 -15.44 -10.64
CA ASP A 81 7.32 -14.09 -10.13
C ASP A 81 6.74 -13.10 -11.15
N GLN A 82 5.72 -12.33 -10.74
CA GLN A 82 4.99 -11.43 -11.63
C GLN A 82 5.56 -10.01 -11.68
N TYR A 83 6.34 -9.60 -10.67
CA TYR A 83 6.93 -8.27 -10.57
C TYR A 83 5.90 -7.11 -10.64
N LEU A 84 4.77 -7.26 -9.95
CA LEU A 84 3.65 -6.30 -9.91
C LEU A 84 3.50 -5.62 -8.54
N ASN A 85 4.59 -5.40 -7.79
CA ASN A 85 4.56 -4.74 -6.48
C ASN A 85 4.43 -3.21 -6.59
N PHE A 86 3.39 -2.74 -7.27
CA PHE A 86 3.00 -1.34 -7.41
C PHE A 86 1.54 -1.26 -7.86
N ILE A 87 0.92 -0.10 -7.71
CA ILE A 87 -0.46 0.13 -8.17
C ILE A 87 -0.45 1.31 -9.14
N THR A 88 -0.92 1.09 -10.36
CA THR A 88 -1.20 2.15 -11.32
C THR A 88 -2.56 2.77 -10.99
N LEU A 89 -2.57 4.07 -10.70
CA LEU A 89 -3.80 4.83 -10.48
C LEU A 89 -4.28 5.46 -11.79
N GLU A 90 -3.34 5.89 -12.63
CA GLU A 90 -3.58 6.47 -13.96
C GLU A 90 -2.46 6.00 -14.93
N ASP A 91 -2.55 6.38 -16.21
CA ASP A 91 -1.58 5.97 -17.24
C ASP A 91 -0.14 6.46 -16.93
N ASP A 92 -0.01 7.59 -16.23
CA ASP A 92 1.26 8.23 -15.84
C ASP A 92 1.43 8.38 -14.32
N MET A 93 0.55 7.76 -13.52
CA MET A 93 0.58 7.81 -12.06
C MET A 93 0.56 6.42 -11.44
N PHE A 94 1.55 6.12 -10.62
CA PHE A 94 1.59 4.91 -9.81
C PHE A 94 1.96 5.22 -8.36
N VAL A 95 1.59 4.31 -7.46
CA VAL A 95 1.96 4.31 -6.06
C VAL A 95 2.67 3.02 -5.68
N LEU A 96 3.63 3.14 -4.78
CA LEU A 96 4.39 2.03 -4.24
C LEU A 96 3.91 1.71 -2.82
N CYS A 97 4.18 0.50 -2.34
CA CYS A 97 4.05 0.15 -0.92
C CYS A 97 2.66 0.42 -0.31
N ASN A 98 1.58 0.34 -1.10
CA ASN A 98 0.23 0.73 -0.65
C ASN A 98 -0.27 -0.06 0.57
N GLN A 99 0.21 -1.28 0.77
CA GLN A 99 -0.14 -2.10 1.95
C GLN A 99 0.63 -1.69 3.22
N ASN A 100 1.75 -1.00 3.05
CA ASN A 100 2.68 -0.60 4.11
C ASN A 100 2.90 0.92 4.10
N LYS A 101 1.87 1.71 3.81
CA LYS A 101 1.98 3.18 3.66
C LYS A 101 2.59 3.86 4.88
N GLU A 102 2.25 3.38 6.07
CA GLU A 102 2.77 3.94 7.32
C GLU A 102 4.28 3.76 7.46
N LEU A 103 4.83 2.63 6.98
CA LEU A 103 6.27 2.34 7.03
C LEU A 103 7.08 3.24 6.09
N VAL A 104 6.51 3.62 4.96
CA VAL A 104 7.15 4.50 3.96
C VAL A 104 6.71 5.97 4.08
N SER A 105 6.01 6.31 5.16
CA SER A 105 5.48 7.66 5.35
C SER A 105 6.59 8.69 5.60
N TYR A 106 6.30 9.96 5.33
CA TYR A 106 7.22 11.06 5.61
C TYR A 106 7.63 11.09 7.09
N ARG A 107 6.67 10.83 8.00
CA ARG A 107 6.94 10.74 9.44
C ARG A 107 7.86 9.58 9.77
N ALA A 108 7.61 8.39 9.22
CA ALA A 108 8.42 7.20 9.50
C ALA A 108 9.89 7.39 9.13
N ILE A 109 10.18 8.07 8.01
CA ILE A 109 11.53 8.33 7.51
C ILE A 109 12.22 9.48 8.27
N ASN A 110 11.48 10.46 8.79
CA ASN A 110 12.06 11.67 9.40
C ASN A 110 11.94 11.74 10.94
N ARG A 111 11.48 10.67 11.59
CA ARG A 111 11.41 10.62 13.06
C ARG A 111 12.82 10.50 13.66
N PRO A 112 13.10 11.18 14.79
CA PRO A 112 14.45 11.24 15.38
C PRO A 112 14.90 9.90 16.00
N ASP A 113 13.97 9.01 16.28
CA ASP A 113 14.17 7.69 16.89
C ASP A 113 14.38 6.58 15.86
N ILE A 114 14.36 6.88 14.55
CA ILE A 114 14.54 5.85 13.52
C ILE A 114 15.95 5.25 13.61
N THR A 115 16.01 3.92 13.62
CA THR A 115 17.28 3.19 13.59
C THR A 115 17.78 3.01 12.16
N ASP A 116 19.10 2.85 11.98
CA ASP A 116 19.69 2.57 10.67
C ASP A 116 19.08 1.30 10.03
N THR A 117 18.76 0.29 10.84
CA THR A 117 18.14 -0.96 10.36
C THR A 117 16.71 -0.76 9.86
N GLU A 118 15.90 0.03 10.56
CA GLU A 118 14.55 0.38 10.10
C GLU A 118 14.61 1.20 8.81
N MET A 119 15.52 2.20 8.76
CA MET A 119 15.74 2.99 7.56
C MET A 119 16.10 2.10 6.36
N GLU A 120 17.05 1.20 6.53
CA GLU A 120 17.47 0.24 5.50
C GLU A 120 16.30 -0.61 4.99
N THR A 121 15.43 -1.08 5.90
CA THR A 121 14.24 -1.88 5.58
C THR A 121 13.21 -1.10 4.75
N VAL A 122 12.97 0.17 5.13
CA VAL A 122 12.08 1.07 4.38
C VAL A 122 12.63 1.30 2.97
N MET A 123 13.93 1.57 2.85
CA MET A 123 14.58 1.78 1.56
C MET A 123 14.53 0.51 0.68
N ASP A 124 14.76 -0.67 1.25
CA ASP A 124 14.66 -1.94 0.51
C ASP A 124 13.24 -2.18 -0.02
N THR A 125 12.23 -1.84 0.76
CA THR A 125 10.81 -1.96 0.34
C THR A 125 10.52 -1.07 -0.88
N ILE A 126 11.01 0.17 -0.88
CA ILE A 126 10.88 1.10 -2.01
C ILE A 126 11.63 0.58 -3.24
N VAL A 127 12.87 0.12 -3.03
CA VAL A 127 13.72 -0.43 -4.10
C VAL A 127 13.08 -1.65 -4.76
N ASP A 128 12.51 -2.56 -3.97
CA ASP A 128 11.82 -3.75 -4.47
C ASP A 128 10.62 -3.41 -5.35
N SER A 129 9.85 -2.40 -4.93
CA SER A 129 8.67 -1.93 -5.66
C SER A 129 9.06 -1.21 -6.96
N LEU A 130 10.07 -0.33 -6.92
CA LEU A 130 10.61 0.32 -8.12
C LEU A 130 11.23 -0.68 -9.09
N PHE A 131 11.93 -1.69 -8.57
CA PHE A 131 12.49 -2.76 -9.40
C PHE A 131 11.37 -3.50 -10.16
N CYS A 132 10.28 -3.87 -9.47
CA CYS A 132 9.11 -4.49 -10.09
C CYS A 132 8.53 -3.64 -11.22
N PHE A 133 8.41 -2.32 -11.00
CA PHE A 133 7.96 -1.38 -12.01
C PHE A 133 8.85 -1.39 -13.26
N PHE A 134 10.18 -1.31 -13.10
CA PHE A 134 11.09 -1.29 -14.25
C PHE A 134 11.21 -2.63 -14.98
N VAL A 135 11.03 -3.75 -14.27
CA VAL A 135 10.89 -5.07 -14.90
C VAL A 135 9.63 -5.12 -15.75
N THR A 136 8.49 -4.66 -15.22
CA THR A 136 7.23 -4.59 -15.97
C THR A 136 7.31 -3.63 -17.16
N LEU A 137 8.01 -2.50 -17.02
CA LEU A 137 8.26 -1.56 -18.10
C LEU A 137 9.23 -2.13 -19.17
N GLY A 138 10.00 -3.16 -18.83
CA GLY A 138 11.01 -3.74 -19.72
C GLY A 138 12.17 -2.77 -20.04
N ALA A 139 12.46 -1.81 -19.16
CA ALA A 139 13.43 -0.75 -19.42
C ALA A 139 14.34 -0.47 -18.22
N VAL A 140 15.63 -0.23 -18.49
CA VAL A 140 16.62 0.13 -17.46
C VAL A 140 16.80 1.64 -17.40
N PRO A 141 16.40 2.31 -16.31
CA PRO A 141 16.44 3.77 -16.22
C PRO A 141 17.85 4.31 -15.99
N ILE A 142 18.08 5.56 -16.39
CA ILE A 142 19.17 6.39 -15.87
C ILE A 142 18.69 7.02 -14.56
N ILE A 143 19.39 6.77 -13.45
CA ILE A 143 18.96 7.26 -12.13
C ILE A 143 19.64 8.61 -11.81
N ARG A 144 18.85 9.55 -11.29
CA ARG A 144 19.29 10.83 -10.73
C ARG A 144 18.60 11.06 -9.39
N CYS A 145 19.32 11.63 -8.43
CA CYS A 145 18.83 11.93 -7.09
C CYS A 145 19.57 13.11 -6.47
N SER A 146 19.01 13.68 -5.40
CA SER A 146 19.70 14.62 -4.51
C SER A 146 20.70 13.89 -3.62
N ARG A 147 21.91 14.44 -3.46
CA ARG A 147 22.96 13.84 -2.60
C ARG A 147 22.69 14.09 -1.12
N GLY A 148 23.10 13.16 -0.27
CA GLY A 148 23.00 13.23 1.18
C GLY A 148 21.59 13.02 1.71
N THR A 149 20.71 12.37 0.95
CA THR A 149 19.28 12.23 1.27
C THR A 149 18.81 10.77 1.16
N ALA A 150 17.59 10.47 1.62
CA ALA A 150 17.04 9.13 1.50
C ALA A 150 16.87 8.71 0.02
N ALA A 151 16.62 9.67 -0.88
CA ALA A 151 16.63 9.41 -2.32
C ALA A 151 17.97 8.84 -2.83
N GLU A 152 19.11 9.24 -2.26
CA GLU A 152 20.42 8.68 -2.65
C GLU A 152 20.55 7.21 -2.22
N MET A 153 20.06 6.86 -1.03
CA MET A 153 20.07 5.47 -0.54
C MET A 153 19.25 4.56 -1.47
N VAL A 154 18.03 4.98 -1.83
CA VAL A 154 17.19 4.26 -2.80
C VAL A 154 17.90 4.17 -4.16
N ALA A 155 18.49 5.27 -4.64
CA ALA A 155 19.17 5.31 -5.93
C ALA A 155 20.31 4.29 -6.02
N VAL A 156 21.19 4.26 -5.02
CA VAL A 156 22.36 3.36 -4.96
C VAL A 156 21.92 1.89 -4.88
N LYS A 157 20.94 1.59 -4.02
CA LYS A 157 20.40 0.23 -3.87
C LYS A 157 19.69 -0.26 -5.12
N LEU A 158 18.81 0.55 -5.71
CA LEU A 158 18.10 0.22 -6.94
C LEU A 158 19.07 -0.01 -8.10
N ASP A 159 20.04 0.87 -8.26
CA ASP A 159 21.08 0.75 -9.26
C ASP A 159 21.89 -0.55 -9.11
N LYS A 160 22.31 -0.90 -7.88
CA LYS A 160 22.95 -2.18 -7.58
C LYS A 160 22.06 -3.35 -7.99
N LYS A 161 20.79 -3.35 -7.57
CA LYS A 161 19.82 -4.42 -7.87
C LYS A 161 19.58 -4.60 -9.37
N LEU A 162 19.45 -3.51 -10.12
CA LEU A 162 19.33 -3.53 -11.57
C LEU A 162 20.59 -4.14 -12.23
N ARG A 163 21.79 -3.70 -11.81
CA ARG A 163 23.05 -4.24 -12.36
C ARG A 163 23.22 -5.74 -12.11
N GLU A 164 22.88 -6.21 -10.91
CA GLU A 164 22.97 -7.62 -10.55
C GLU A 164 22.05 -8.49 -11.44
N ASN A 165 20.81 -8.03 -11.69
CA ASN A 165 19.85 -8.75 -12.53
C ASN A 165 20.10 -8.61 -14.04
N LEU A 166 20.90 -7.63 -14.48
CA LEU A 166 21.34 -7.51 -15.88
C LEU A 166 22.54 -8.39 -16.22
N ARG A 167 23.35 -8.77 -15.22
CA ARG A 167 24.52 -9.63 -15.43
C ARG A 167 24.15 -11.08 -15.68
N ASP A 168 22.97 -11.51 -15.23
CA ASP A 168 22.47 -12.86 -15.45
C ASP A 168 21.83 -12.99 -16.84
N ALA A 169 22.67 -13.17 -17.86
CA ALA A 169 22.25 -13.27 -19.26
C ALA A 169 21.31 -14.45 -19.56
N ARG A 170 21.16 -15.42 -18.64
CA ARG A 170 20.26 -16.56 -18.80
C ARG A 170 18.82 -16.25 -18.37
N ASN A 171 18.63 -15.20 -17.56
CA ASN A 171 17.36 -14.75 -16.97
C ASN A 171 17.20 -13.24 -17.13
N SER A 172 17.43 -12.72 -18.33
CA SER A 172 17.31 -11.27 -18.57
C SER A 172 15.85 -10.82 -18.43
N LEU A 173 15.50 -10.34 -17.24
CA LEU A 173 14.18 -9.80 -16.88
C LEU A 173 13.79 -8.57 -17.72
N PHE A 174 14.76 -7.98 -18.42
CA PHE A 174 14.60 -6.78 -19.24
C PHE A 174 14.58 -7.07 -20.75
N THR A 175 14.52 -8.34 -21.14
CA THR A 175 14.35 -8.78 -22.54
C THR A 175 13.02 -9.52 -22.66
N GLY A 176 11.92 -8.78 -22.56
CA GLY A 176 10.60 -9.31 -22.90
C GLY A 176 10.48 -9.53 -24.41
N ASP A 177 9.72 -10.55 -24.81
CA ASP A 177 9.39 -10.97 -26.19
C ASP A 177 8.88 -9.84 -27.13
N THR A 178 8.58 -8.66 -26.58
CA THR A 178 8.18 -7.46 -27.34
C THR A 178 9.35 -6.68 -27.94
N LEU A 179 10.58 -6.95 -27.53
CA LEU A 179 11.78 -6.28 -28.02
C LEU A 179 12.82 -7.33 -28.40
N GLY A 180 12.99 -7.55 -29.70
CA GLY A 180 13.97 -8.49 -30.24
C GLY A 180 15.34 -8.30 -29.59
N ALA A 181 15.97 -9.43 -29.23
CA ALA A 181 17.33 -9.49 -28.72
C ALA A 181 18.27 -8.63 -29.58
N GLY A 182 18.66 -7.45 -29.07
CA GLY A 182 19.53 -6.50 -29.78
C GLY A 182 19.03 -5.05 -29.84
N GLN A 183 17.80 -4.75 -29.43
CA GLN A 183 17.32 -3.38 -29.28
C GLN A 183 17.24 -2.99 -27.80
N PHE A 184 18.39 -2.72 -27.17
CA PHE A 184 18.36 -1.69 -26.14
C PHE A 184 17.78 -0.45 -26.83
N SER A 185 16.58 -0.02 -26.44
CA SER A 185 16.07 1.25 -26.94
C SER A 185 17.15 2.29 -26.71
N PHE A 186 17.50 3.07 -27.74
CA PHE A 186 18.46 4.18 -27.60
C PHE A 186 17.94 5.28 -26.65
N GLN A 187 16.75 5.11 -26.06
CA GLN A 187 16.13 5.98 -25.08
C GLN A 187 15.87 5.22 -23.78
N ARG A 188 16.87 5.24 -22.90
CA ARG A 188 16.68 4.82 -21.50
C ARG A 188 15.85 5.89 -20.77
N PRO A 189 14.78 5.51 -20.04
CA PRO A 189 14.01 6.48 -19.27
C PRO A 189 14.86 7.12 -18.17
N LEU A 190 14.57 8.37 -17.83
CA LEU A 190 15.21 9.06 -16.70
C LEU A 190 14.34 8.88 -15.46
N LEU A 191 14.90 8.25 -14.42
CA LEU A 191 14.29 8.19 -13.09
C LEU A 191 14.90 9.30 -12.23
N VAL A 192 14.07 10.24 -11.79
CA VAL A 192 14.46 11.29 -10.84
C VAL A 192 13.85 10.97 -9.49
N LEU A 193 14.69 10.71 -8.50
CA LEU A 193 14.28 10.48 -7.11
C LEU A 193 14.44 11.76 -6.31
N VAL A 194 13.38 12.17 -5.62
CA VAL A 194 13.32 13.38 -4.82
C VAL A 194 12.71 13.09 -3.45
N ASP A 195 13.28 13.69 -2.41
CA ASP A 195 12.67 13.73 -1.09
C ASP A 195 11.62 14.83 -1.03
N ARG A 196 10.56 14.60 -0.24
CA ARG A 196 9.49 15.58 -0.02
C ARG A 196 10.01 16.92 0.54
N ASN A 197 11.17 16.93 1.19
CA ASN A 197 11.85 18.12 1.71
C ASN A 197 12.13 19.20 0.66
N ILE A 198 12.17 18.85 -0.63
CA ILE A 198 12.36 19.83 -1.70
C ILE A 198 11.20 20.84 -1.82
N ASP A 199 10.01 20.44 -1.38
CA ASP A 199 8.81 21.25 -1.44
C ASP A 199 7.79 20.75 -0.40
N LEU A 200 7.61 21.47 0.70
CA LEU A 200 6.57 21.14 1.68
C LEU A 200 5.28 21.95 1.48
N ALA A 201 5.31 22.95 0.60
CA ALA A 201 4.21 23.90 0.44
C ALA A 201 3.13 23.37 -0.50
N THR A 202 3.51 22.77 -1.64
CA THR A 202 2.54 22.32 -2.65
C THR A 202 1.50 21.33 -2.11
N PRO A 203 1.84 20.32 -1.28
CA PRO A 203 0.83 19.41 -0.72
C PRO A 203 -0.14 20.08 0.25
N LEU A 204 0.17 21.28 0.76
CA LEU A 204 -0.67 22.05 1.67
C LEU A 204 -1.52 23.09 0.93
N HIS A 205 -1.28 23.31 -0.36
CA HIS A 205 -2.07 24.24 -1.15
C HIS A 205 -3.38 23.60 -1.59
N HIS A 206 -4.49 24.26 -1.29
CA HIS A 206 -5.76 23.96 -1.95
C HIS A 206 -5.68 24.34 -3.41
N THR A 207 -5.79 23.35 -4.28
CA THR A 207 -5.78 23.54 -5.71
C THR A 207 -7.21 23.54 -6.26
N TRP A 208 -7.40 24.24 -7.37
CA TRP A 208 -8.70 24.48 -7.99
C TRP A 208 -8.97 23.54 -9.17
N THR A 209 -8.13 22.53 -9.36
CA THR A 209 -8.36 21.47 -10.34
C THR A 209 -9.39 20.49 -9.78
N TYR A 210 -10.29 20.00 -10.63
CA TYR A 210 -11.43 19.17 -10.21
C TYR A 210 -11.00 17.96 -9.35
N GLN A 211 -10.01 17.20 -9.82
CA GLN A 211 -9.55 15.99 -9.14
C GLN A 211 -8.99 16.28 -7.75
N ALA A 212 -8.14 17.30 -7.63
CA ALA A 212 -7.54 17.66 -6.34
C ALA A 212 -8.57 18.29 -5.40
N LEU A 213 -9.49 19.10 -5.91
CA LEU A 213 -10.59 19.67 -5.11
C LEU A 213 -11.54 18.58 -4.62
N VAL A 214 -11.88 17.60 -5.46
CA VAL A 214 -12.71 16.45 -5.07
C VAL A 214 -11.99 15.62 -3.99
N HIS A 215 -10.71 15.35 -4.18
CA HIS A 215 -9.92 14.62 -3.19
C HIS A 215 -9.80 15.40 -1.86
N ASP A 216 -9.58 16.72 -1.93
CA ASP A 216 -9.47 17.56 -0.73
C ASP A 216 -10.81 17.70 -0.01
N VAL A 217 -11.89 17.97 -0.73
CA VAL A 217 -13.20 18.32 -0.17
C VAL A 217 -14.04 17.09 0.14
N LEU A 218 -14.21 16.18 -0.83
CA LEU A 218 -15.14 15.05 -0.69
C LEU A 218 -14.53 13.90 0.11
N ALA A 219 -13.21 13.65 0.01
CA ALA A 219 -12.59 12.60 0.84
C ALA A 219 -12.58 12.96 2.33
N ARG A 220 -12.59 14.26 2.66
CA ARG A 220 -12.74 14.77 4.04
C ARG A 220 -14.19 15.02 4.44
N LYS A 221 -15.16 14.79 3.54
CA LYS A 221 -16.58 15.15 3.71
C LYS A 221 -16.78 16.61 4.16
N LEU A 222 -15.89 17.51 3.73
CA LEU A 222 -15.87 18.92 4.13
C LEU A 222 -17.16 19.66 3.76
N ASP A 223 -17.84 19.22 2.70
CA ASP A 223 -19.17 19.68 2.30
C ASP A 223 -20.23 19.37 3.37
N VAL A 224 -20.22 18.14 3.89
CA VAL A 224 -21.11 17.71 4.98
C VAL A 224 -20.76 18.41 6.30
N TYR A 225 -19.47 18.53 6.60
CA TYR A 225 -18.99 19.25 7.78
C TYR A 225 -19.35 20.74 7.73
N PHE A 226 -19.25 21.39 6.56
CA PHE A 226 -19.66 22.78 6.39
C PHE A 226 -21.16 22.98 6.66
N GLU A 227 -22.02 22.08 6.18
CA GLU A 227 -23.47 22.14 6.46
C GLU A 227 -23.75 22.03 7.97
N TYR A 228 -23.05 21.14 8.68
CA TYR A 228 -23.16 21.03 10.14
C TYR A 228 -22.64 22.28 10.85
N GLU A 229 -21.49 22.82 10.44
CA GLU A 229 -20.93 24.05 10.99
C GLU A 229 -21.93 25.22 10.83
N GLU A 230 -22.53 25.37 9.65
CA GLU A 230 -23.52 26.43 9.37
C GLU A 230 -24.80 26.25 10.21
N LYS A 231 -25.33 25.02 10.32
CA LYS A 231 -26.48 24.73 11.20
C LYS A 231 -26.17 25.04 12.66
N ILE A 232 -24.99 24.67 13.15
CA ILE A 232 -24.54 24.95 14.53
C ILE A 232 -24.41 26.46 14.78
N MET A 233 -23.73 27.18 13.89
CA MET A 233 -23.51 28.62 14.02
C MET A 233 -24.81 29.43 13.89
N SER A 234 -25.74 28.97 13.07
CA SER A 234 -27.08 29.57 12.93
C SER A 234 -28.07 29.16 14.03
N LYS A 235 -27.65 28.30 14.98
CA LYS A 235 -28.49 27.71 16.04
C LYS A 235 -29.68 26.91 15.51
N THR A 236 -29.54 26.34 14.33
CA THR A 236 -30.51 25.42 13.73
C THR A 236 -30.29 24.03 14.31
N THR A 237 -31.38 23.29 14.56
CA THR A 237 -31.29 21.90 15.01
C THR A 237 -30.62 21.01 13.96
N LEU A 238 -29.63 20.24 14.39
CA LEU A 238 -29.00 19.20 13.59
C LEU A 238 -29.96 18.00 13.43
N ASP A 239 -29.91 17.35 12.26
CA ASP A 239 -30.74 16.18 11.95
C ASP A 239 -30.28 14.92 12.71
N LYS A 240 -29.02 14.89 13.16
CA LYS A 240 -28.43 13.86 14.02
C LYS A 240 -27.77 14.52 15.23
N SER A 241 -27.62 13.78 16.34
CA SER A 241 -26.86 14.31 17.46
C SER A 241 -25.38 14.48 17.06
N LEU A 242 -24.70 15.46 17.64
CA LEU A 242 -23.27 15.69 17.37
C LEU A 242 -22.42 14.45 17.68
N LEU A 243 -22.80 13.70 18.72
CA LEU A 243 -22.08 12.51 19.15
C LEU A 243 -22.18 11.41 18.10
N ASP A 244 -23.35 11.20 17.50
CA ASP A 244 -23.54 10.25 16.40
C ASP A 244 -22.73 10.62 15.15
N ILE A 245 -22.60 11.92 14.86
CA ILE A 245 -21.81 12.43 13.73
C ILE A 245 -20.32 12.18 13.96
N ILE A 246 -19.81 12.43 15.17
CA ILE A 246 -18.39 12.27 15.50
C ILE A 246 -18.01 10.78 15.63
N SER A 247 -18.92 9.94 16.12
CA SER A 247 -18.69 8.50 16.28
C SER A 247 -18.77 7.70 14.98
N ASP A 248 -19.30 8.27 13.90
CA ASP A 248 -19.37 7.61 12.59
C ASP A 248 -17.95 7.38 12.04
N PRO A 249 -17.50 6.13 11.83
CA PRO A 249 -16.17 5.82 11.33
C PRO A 249 -15.92 6.36 9.92
N ASP A 250 -16.98 6.59 9.14
CA ASP A 250 -16.87 7.14 7.79
C ASP A 250 -16.90 8.68 7.78
N ALA A 251 -17.11 9.34 8.92
CA ALA A 251 -17.27 10.80 8.99
C ALA A 251 -15.94 11.56 9.02
N GLY A 252 -15.22 11.60 7.90
CA GLY A 252 -14.01 12.43 7.72
C GLY A 252 -12.86 12.07 8.67
N THR A 253 -11.88 12.96 8.82
CA THR A 253 -10.69 12.68 9.64
C THR A 253 -10.92 13.01 11.12
N PRO A 254 -10.11 12.47 12.06
CA PRO A 254 -10.15 12.85 13.47
C PRO A 254 -10.02 14.37 13.70
N GLU A 255 -9.25 15.07 12.87
CA GLU A 255 -9.10 16.53 12.93
C GLU A 255 -10.38 17.26 12.54
N ASP A 256 -11.10 16.76 11.51
CA ASP A 256 -12.38 17.34 11.07
C ASP A 256 -13.45 17.17 12.16
N LYS A 257 -13.49 16.01 12.81
CA LYS A 257 -14.34 15.72 13.98
C LYS A 257 -14.05 16.64 15.16
N MET A 258 -12.77 16.81 15.49
CA MET A 258 -12.32 17.69 16.57
C MET A 258 -12.68 19.15 16.29
N ARG A 259 -12.48 19.61 15.06
CA ARG A 259 -12.87 20.96 14.63
C ARG A 259 -14.37 21.19 14.80
N LEU A 260 -15.22 20.26 14.33
CA LEU A 260 -16.67 20.38 14.46
C LEU A 260 -17.10 20.42 15.93
N PHE A 261 -16.49 19.58 16.78
CA PHE A 261 -16.73 19.60 18.23
C PHE A 261 -16.38 20.95 18.86
N LEU A 262 -15.23 21.53 18.52
CA LEU A 262 -14.82 22.84 19.02
C LEU A 262 -15.79 23.95 18.58
N ILE A 263 -16.22 23.93 17.32
CA ILE A 263 -17.20 24.89 16.79
C ILE A 263 -18.53 24.78 17.52
N TYR A 264 -19.02 23.55 17.75
CA TYR A 264 -20.21 23.31 18.57
C TYR A 264 -20.05 23.89 19.97
N TYR A 265 -18.98 23.50 20.68
CA TYR A 265 -18.72 23.92 22.06
C TYR A 265 -18.63 25.44 22.20
N ILE A 266 -17.98 26.12 21.26
CA ILE A 266 -17.87 27.59 21.27
C ILE A 266 -19.22 28.25 20.94
N SER A 267 -20.00 27.66 20.04
CA SER A 267 -21.26 28.24 19.56
C SER A 267 -22.43 28.02 20.53
N THR A 268 -22.43 26.91 21.27
CA THR A 268 -23.39 26.64 22.34
C THR A 268 -22.84 27.13 23.67
N GLN A 269 -23.34 28.26 24.19
CA GLN A 269 -23.00 28.79 25.52
C GLN A 269 -23.48 27.93 26.71
N GLN A 270 -23.84 26.66 26.48
CA GLN A 270 -24.23 25.70 27.52
C GLN A 270 -23.14 24.64 27.65
N ALA A 271 -22.60 24.51 28.88
CA ALA A 271 -21.66 23.43 29.18
C ALA A 271 -22.32 22.07 28.88
N PRO A 272 -21.63 21.15 28.18
CA PRO A 272 -22.10 19.78 27.99
C PRO A 272 -22.40 19.13 29.35
N SER A 273 -23.46 18.32 29.43
CA SER A 273 -23.75 17.51 30.63
C SER A 273 -22.62 16.51 30.91
N GLU A 274 -22.31 16.20 32.17
CA GLU A 274 -21.18 15.35 32.60
C GLU A 274 -21.06 14.00 31.84
N GLY A 275 -22.16 13.43 31.37
CA GLY A 275 -22.15 12.21 30.54
C GLY A 275 -21.50 12.35 29.16
N PHE A 276 -21.50 13.56 28.58
CA PHE A 276 -20.88 13.85 27.28
C PHE A 276 -19.35 13.74 27.35
N TYR A 277 -18.78 14.11 28.50
CA TYR A 277 -17.36 13.97 28.77
C TYR A 277 -16.98 12.51 28.99
N GLN A 278 -17.82 11.73 29.69
CA GLN A 278 -17.56 10.31 29.94
C GLN A 278 -17.66 9.46 28.67
N ASP A 279 -18.60 9.75 27.77
CA ASP A 279 -18.74 8.99 26.50
C ASP A 279 -17.70 9.40 25.44
N GLY A 280 -17.30 10.68 25.40
CA GLY A 280 -16.18 11.14 24.57
C GLY A 280 -14.79 10.71 25.06
N LEU A 281 -14.65 10.39 26.35
CA LEU A 281 -13.42 9.85 26.96
C LEU A 281 -13.39 8.31 26.93
N SER A 282 -14.54 7.64 26.98
CA SER A 282 -14.65 6.17 26.90
C SER A 282 -14.52 5.66 25.46
N SER A 283 -14.87 6.49 24.47
CA SER A 283 -14.41 6.35 23.08
C SER A 283 -12.94 6.77 22.95
N GLY A 284 -12.06 6.05 23.67
CA GLY A 284 -10.61 6.27 23.73
C GLY A 284 -9.85 6.16 22.40
N GLN A 285 -10.52 6.15 21.25
CA GLN A 285 -9.90 6.20 19.93
C GLN A 285 -9.55 7.63 19.49
N LEU A 286 -10.26 8.67 19.95
CA LEU A 286 -10.00 10.05 19.52
C LEU A 286 -8.73 10.67 20.13
N TRP A 287 -8.33 10.22 21.32
CA TRP A 287 -7.21 10.81 22.08
C TRP A 287 -5.92 9.99 22.03
N GLN A 288 -5.97 8.73 21.58
CA GLN A 288 -4.79 7.85 21.54
C GLN A 288 -3.84 8.13 20.36
N HIS A 289 -4.23 8.95 19.38
CA HIS A 289 -3.37 9.31 18.24
C HIS A 289 -2.48 10.55 18.47
N TYR A 290 -2.54 11.18 19.64
CA TYR A 290 -1.77 12.39 19.95
C TYR A 290 -0.66 12.19 21.01
N HIS A 291 -0.23 10.95 21.24
CA HIS A 291 0.99 10.63 22.00
C HIS A 291 1.97 9.78 21.18
#